data_AF-K1WAQ9-F1
#
_entry.id   AF-K1WAQ9-F1
#
_cell.length_a   1.000
_cell.length_b   1.000
_cell.length_c   1.000
_cell.angle_alpha   90.00
_cell.angle_beta   90.00
_cell.angle_gamma   90.00
#
_symmetry.space_group_name_H-M   'P 1'
#
loop_
_entity.id
_entity.type
_entity.pdbx_description
1 polymer ?
#
loop_
_entity_poly.entity_id
_entity_poly.type
_entity_poly.pdbx_seq_one_letter_code
_entity_poly.pdbx_strand_id
1 'polypeptide(L)'
;MHSHHSHSGQFCRHAKDNLEDVVKEAVRQGFTTFGLSEHAPRYREQDLFPEESDLTPTDLSRIYLDFLTEALRLKAKYADRITLLVGIETDFISPLDMSELTTLLSQHEEIDYVVGSVHHVSGVSIDFDRPNYLRAVADCASPTPTMVRNAEGELVMAPPVNEIKEPETMADIEDFVARYLDAQFEMIIAQEPEVIGHFDLCMLFTPQISLKSSAAVWEKVERNVDAAISYGALFEANAAAFRKGWNSSYPAPDVLQLILSKGGRVCLSDDSHGVSYVGLNYGRLREYLVAQGVEEIWYLVPRDQEGEKVGKRGRVKAKPLRGWERAEFWKLDRFPDPEMAHWRRGAAFTFDLEAYSAFVSALRKPVDNAEAIGFPTFDHAAKDPAPSDTPILPQHRIVIVEGLYTMLDRPGWRECADKMDLRVWVEVPRDVVRARVLKRNTEAGIVTDDEVAVRRVEESDMVNGDEVFAHRYKVTDTIEPEDRPVTPSSSSDGVISEESESDTDDIATPSPGSPTTPRARTNGAPVFTFTATEEKREDEQRE
;
A
#
# COMPACT_ATOMS: atom_id res chain seq x y z
N MET A 1 4.75 -6.43 7.75
CA MET A 1 5.82 -6.41 6.72
C MET A 1 6.11 -4.96 6.32
N HIS A 2 7.11 -4.66 5.49
CA HIS A 2 7.47 -3.28 5.14
C HIS A 2 7.72 -3.04 3.64
N SER A 3 7.55 -1.78 3.21
CA SER A 3 8.07 -1.20 1.96
C SER A 3 8.65 0.18 2.29
N HIS A 4 9.84 0.52 1.79
CA HIS A 4 10.47 1.82 2.04
C HIS A 4 10.53 2.73 0.81
N HIS A 5 9.83 2.38 -0.27
CA HIS A 5 9.87 3.15 -1.50
C HIS A 5 8.52 3.11 -2.21
N SER A 6 7.85 4.25 -2.29
CA SER A 6 6.58 4.40 -3.02
C SER A 6 6.34 5.83 -3.48
N HIS A 7 5.52 5.94 -4.53
CA HIS A 7 5.14 7.15 -5.25
C HIS A 7 3.64 7.16 -5.54
N SER A 8 3.07 8.34 -5.73
CA SER A 8 1.64 8.53 -6.01
C SER A 8 1.41 9.52 -7.15
N GLY A 9 0.38 9.28 -7.95
CA GLY A 9 0.02 10.12 -9.10
C GLY A 9 -0.39 11.54 -8.72
N GLN A 10 -0.73 11.76 -7.44
CA GLN A 10 -1.02 13.09 -6.90
C GLN A 10 0.20 14.02 -6.92
N PHE A 11 1.41 13.48 -6.80
CA PHE A 11 2.64 14.27 -6.64
C PHE A 11 3.77 13.87 -7.61
N CYS A 12 3.62 12.74 -8.32
CA CYS A 12 4.57 12.23 -9.30
C CYS A 12 3.86 11.97 -10.65
N ARG A 13 4.37 12.56 -11.74
CA ARG A 13 3.69 12.57 -13.06
C ARG A 13 3.62 11.19 -13.73
N HIS A 14 4.63 10.35 -13.51
CA HIS A 14 4.67 8.98 -14.00
C HIS A 14 4.01 7.97 -13.05
N ALA A 15 3.51 8.41 -11.91
CA ALA A 15 2.71 7.59 -11.00
C ALA A 15 1.19 7.74 -11.26
N LYS A 16 0.39 6.96 -10.53
CA LYS A 16 -1.08 6.91 -10.58
C LYS A 16 -1.65 6.97 -9.17
N ASP A 17 -2.95 7.29 -9.11
CA ASP A 17 -3.77 7.32 -7.90
C ASP A 17 -3.36 8.37 -6.85
N ASN A 18 -4.22 8.61 -5.87
CA ASN A 18 -3.90 9.53 -4.78
C ASN A 18 -3.07 8.85 -3.69
N LEU A 19 -2.26 9.64 -2.97
CA LEU A 19 -1.36 9.12 -1.92
C LEU A 19 -2.12 8.36 -0.83
N GLU A 20 -3.31 8.82 -0.47
CA GLU A 20 -4.14 8.16 0.53
C GLU A 20 -4.63 6.76 0.07
N ASP A 21 -4.86 6.58 -1.23
CA ASP A 21 -5.29 5.29 -1.80
C ASP A 21 -4.14 4.27 -1.74
N VAL A 22 -2.91 4.72 -2.05
CA VAL A 22 -1.67 3.93 -1.88
C VAL A 22 -1.52 3.47 -0.43
N VAL A 23 -1.71 4.38 0.54
CA VAL A 23 -1.68 4.04 1.97
C VAL A 23 -2.74 3.01 2.33
N LYS A 24 -3.98 3.17 1.85
CA LYS A 24 -5.08 2.24 2.17
C LYS A 24 -4.83 0.85 1.62
N GLU A 25 -4.23 0.77 0.46
CA GLU A 25 -3.81 -0.48 -0.15
C GLU A 25 -2.68 -1.15 0.64
N ALA A 26 -1.67 -0.38 1.10
CA ALA A 26 -0.63 -0.90 1.98
C ALA A 26 -1.22 -1.50 3.27
N VAL A 27 -2.16 -0.78 3.92
CA VAL A 27 -2.87 -1.32 5.10
C VAL A 27 -3.69 -2.56 4.72
N ARG A 28 -4.37 -2.56 3.56
CA ARG A 28 -5.17 -3.72 3.09
C ARG A 28 -4.31 -4.96 2.91
N GLN A 29 -3.07 -4.80 2.44
CA GLN A 29 -2.13 -5.89 2.25
C GLN A 29 -1.45 -6.36 3.54
N GLY A 30 -1.60 -5.65 4.66
CA GLY A 30 -0.98 -6.01 5.94
C GLY A 30 0.46 -5.51 6.08
N PHE A 31 0.81 -4.43 5.39
CA PHE A 31 2.04 -3.70 5.71
C PHE A 31 1.91 -3.05 7.07
N THR A 32 2.95 -3.19 7.89
CA THR A 32 3.05 -2.65 9.25
C THR A 32 3.87 -1.37 9.28
N THR A 33 4.78 -1.23 8.31
CA THR A 33 5.57 -0.02 8.07
C THR A 33 5.57 0.29 6.58
N PHE A 34 5.35 1.53 6.19
CA PHE A 34 5.34 1.92 4.79
C PHE A 34 5.98 3.30 4.60
N GLY A 35 6.87 3.40 3.62
CA GLY A 35 7.60 4.62 3.28
C GLY A 35 6.93 5.38 2.15
N LEU A 36 6.62 6.65 2.39
CA LEU A 36 6.09 7.58 1.39
C LEU A 36 7.27 8.43 0.90
N SER A 37 7.73 8.25 -0.33
CA SER A 37 9.07 8.73 -0.74
C SER A 37 9.05 9.35 -2.14
N GLU A 38 8.17 10.33 -2.36
CA GLU A 38 8.10 11.05 -3.63
C GLU A 38 9.47 11.58 -4.05
N HIS A 39 9.66 11.70 -5.36
CA HIS A 39 10.87 12.23 -5.97
C HIS A 39 11.20 13.65 -5.48
N ALA A 40 12.49 13.93 -5.28
CA ALA A 40 13.00 15.26 -4.98
C ALA A 40 12.72 16.24 -6.14
N PRO A 41 12.44 17.53 -5.85
CA PRO A 41 12.22 18.51 -6.90
C PRO A 41 13.48 18.72 -7.75
N ARG A 42 13.27 19.13 -9.00
CA ARG A 42 14.34 19.44 -9.97
C ARG A 42 14.66 20.92 -9.84
N TYR A 43 15.94 21.29 -9.96
CA TYR A 43 16.37 22.66 -9.69
C TYR A 43 16.71 23.47 -10.96
N ARG A 44 16.71 22.82 -12.14
CA ARG A 44 16.96 23.48 -13.43
C ARG A 44 15.95 22.99 -14.47
N GLU A 45 15.50 23.88 -15.35
CA GLU A 45 14.53 23.56 -16.40
C GLU A 45 15.02 22.46 -17.36
N GLN A 46 16.32 22.40 -17.59
CA GLN A 46 16.95 21.39 -18.46
C GLN A 46 16.98 19.97 -17.86
N ASP A 47 16.68 19.82 -16.57
CA ASP A 47 16.66 18.55 -15.85
C ASP A 47 15.23 17.99 -15.71
N LEU A 48 14.23 18.69 -16.24
CA LEU A 48 12.84 18.23 -16.22
C LEU A 48 12.70 16.98 -17.08
N PHE A 49 11.95 16.00 -16.58
CA PHE A 49 11.54 14.86 -17.40
C PHE A 49 10.60 15.33 -18.52
N PRO A 50 10.50 14.59 -19.65
CA PRO A 50 9.59 14.95 -20.74
C PRO A 50 8.13 15.17 -20.30
N GLU A 51 7.68 14.42 -19.29
CA GLU A 51 6.35 14.52 -18.71
C GLU A 51 6.16 15.65 -17.70
N GLU A 52 7.25 16.33 -17.33
CA GLU A 52 7.26 17.54 -16.49
C GLU A 52 7.44 18.80 -17.34
N SER A 53 7.40 18.71 -18.67
CA SER A 53 7.68 19.82 -19.59
C SER A 53 6.70 21.00 -19.51
N ASP A 54 5.55 20.81 -18.86
CA ASP A 54 4.57 21.87 -18.55
C ASP A 54 4.80 22.53 -17.18
N LEU A 55 5.80 22.09 -16.40
CA LEU A 55 6.13 22.56 -15.06
C LEU A 55 7.43 23.36 -15.02
N THR A 56 7.62 24.10 -13.94
CA THR A 56 8.89 24.74 -13.59
C THR A 56 9.52 24.09 -12.35
N PRO A 57 10.83 24.28 -12.10
CA PRO A 57 11.47 23.92 -10.82
C PRO A 57 10.72 24.43 -9.57
N THR A 58 10.11 25.61 -9.67
CA THR A 58 9.27 26.18 -8.59
C THR A 58 7.97 25.41 -8.42
N ASP A 59 7.34 24.96 -9.51
CA ASP A 59 6.14 24.12 -9.42
C ASP A 59 6.44 22.77 -8.78
N LEU A 60 7.55 22.12 -9.16
CA LEU A 60 7.96 20.85 -8.55
C LEU A 60 8.26 20.99 -7.06
N SER A 61 8.90 22.09 -6.67
CA SER A 61 9.14 22.40 -5.25
C SER A 61 7.83 22.55 -4.49
N ARG A 62 6.84 23.25 -5.06
CA ARG A 62 5.49 23.40 -4.47
C ARG A 62 4.76 22.06 -4.37
N ILE A 63 4.80 21.25 -5.44
CA ILE A 63 4.20 19.90 -5.46
C ILE A 63 4.80 19.04 -4.34
N TYR A 64 6.12 19.10 -4.14
CA TYR A 64 6.78 18.36 -3.05
C TYR A 64 6.36 18.86 -1.65
N LEU A 65 6.15 20.16 -1.46
CA LEU A 65 5.63 20.71 -0.19
C LEU A 65 4.16 20.33 0.06
N ASP A 66 3.36 20.26 -1.00
CA ASP A 66 1.98 19.76 -0.92
C ASP A 66 1.99 18.26 -0.55
N PHE A 67 2.93 17.47 -1.09
CA PHE A 67 3.18 16.09 -0.67
C PHE A 67 3.50 16.00 0.81
N LEU A 68 4.46 16.77 1.33
CA LEU A 68 4.82 16.73 2.75
C LEU A 68 3.62 17.01 3.65
N THR A 69 2.80 18.01 3.27
CA THR A 69 1.57 18.35 4.01
C THR A 69 0.61 17.17 4.06
N GLU A 70 0.38 16.53 2.92
CA GLU A 70 -0.54 15.39 2.82
C GLU A 70 0.00 14.14 3.52
N ALA A 71 1.29 13.82 3.32
CA ALA A 71 1.96 12.70 3.95
C ALA A 71 1.92 12.79 5.49
N LEU A 72 2.09 13.99 6.05
CA LEU A 72 1.95 14.23 7.49
C LEU A 72 0.52 14.05 7.99
N ARG A 73 -0.47 14.54 7.23
CA ARG A 73 -1.89 14.31 7.55
C ARG A 73 -2.21 12.82 7.57
N LEU A 74 -1.72 12.06 6.59
CA LEU A 74 -1.92 10.62 6.51
C LEU A 74 -1.19 9.86 7.62
N LYS A 75 0.05 10.25 7.93
CA LYS A 75 0.82 9.70 9.06
C LYS A 75 0.05 9.84 10.38
N ALA A 76 -0.60 10.98 10.61
CA ALA A 76 -1.45 11.17 11.78
C ALA A 76 -2.77 10.37 11.69
N LYS A 77 -3.44 10.37 10.54
CA LYS A 77 -4.73 9.70 10.31
C LYS A 77 -4.66 8.18 10.45
N TYR A 78 -3.54 7.57 10.09
CA TYR A 78 -3.35 6.11 10.03
C TYR A 78 -2.40 5.57 11.12
N ALA A 79 -2.04 6.38 12.12
CA ALA A 79 -1.07 6.01 13.16
C ALA A 79 -1.46 4.78 13.99
N ASP A 80 -2.76 4.49 14.10
CA ASP A 80 -3.33 3.30 14.74
C ASP A 80 -3.27 2.05 13.86
N ARG A 81 -2.97 2.19 12.57
CA ARG A 81 -3.08 1.13 11.55
C ARG A 81 -1.72 0.70 10.99
N ILE A 82 -0.88 1.68 10.69
CA ILE A 82 0.39 1.48 9.99
C ILE A 82 1.39 2.56 10.39
N THR A 83 2.66 2.19 10.52
CA THR A 83 3.73 3.16 10.70
C THR A 83 4.10 3.77 9.35
N LEU A 84 3.70 5.01 9.11
CA LEU A 84 4.14 5.75 7.91
C LEU A 84 5.43 6.52 8.21
N LEU A 85 6.42 6.35 7.33
CA LEU A 85 7.63 7.16 7.29
C LEU A 85 7.53 8.12 6.10
N VAL A 86 7.70 9.41 6.35
CA VAL A 86 7.72 10.44 5.30
C VAL A 86 9.15 10.59 4.84
N GLY A 87 9.41 10.37 3.56
CA GLY A 87 10.74 10.40 2.99
C GLY A 87 10.83 11.21 1.72
N ILE A 88 11.97 11.08 1.06
CA ILE A 88 12.26 11.68 -0.23
C ILE A 88 13.16 10.73 -1.01
N GLU A 89 12.86 10.52 -2.29
CA GLU A 89 13.80 9.86 -3.19
C GLU A 89 14.68 10.89 -3.90
N THR A 90 15.99 10.70 -3.91
CA THR A 90 16.92 11.64 -4.56
C THR A 90 16.99 11.45 -6.06
N ASP A 91 17.15 12.56 -6.78
CA ASP A 91 17.57 12.58 -8.18
C ASP A 91 18.95 13.24 -8.29
N PHE A 92 20.03 12.46 -8.26
CA PHE A 92 21.38 13.01 -8.42
C PHE A 92 21.71 13.22 -9.90
N ILE A 93 21.61 14.46 -10.37
CA ILE A 93 21.88 14.87 -11.76
C ILE A 93 23.19 15.68 -11.83
N SER A 94 23.44 16.50 -10.82
CA SER A 94 24.55 17.44 -10.70
C SER A 94 24.85 17.78 -9.24
N PRO A 95 25.99 18.44 -8.94
CA PRO A 95 26.30 18.89 -7.59
C PRO A 95 25.27 19.87 -6.99
N LEU A 96 24.51 20.59 -7.85
CA LEU A 96 23.44 21.50 -7.40
C LEU A 96 22.37 20.73 -6.64
N ASP A 97 21.98 19.54 -7.13
CA ASP A 97 20.91 18.73 -6.55
C ASP A 97 21.23 18.34 -5.11
N MET A 98 22.50 18.09 -4.79
CA MET A 98 22.92 17.80 -3.41
C MET A 98 22.91 19.03 -2.52
N SER A 99 23.31 20.19 -3.02
CA SER A 99 23.23 21.43 -2.23
C SER A 99 21.79 21.83 -1.93
N GLU A 100 20.91 21.73 -2.91
CA GLU A 100 19.50 22.09 -2.76
C GLU A 100 18.75 21.06 -1.90
N LEU A 101 19.02 19.76 -2.08
CA LEU A 101 18.50 18.72 -1.19
C LEU A 101 18.95 18.95 0.26
N THR A 102 20.21 19.35 0.48
CA THR A 102 20.71 19.68 1.83
C THR A 102 19.93 20.86 2.42
N THR A 103 19.65 21.89 1.62
CA THR A 103 18.84 23.04 2.03
C THR A 103 17.43 22.61 2.40
N LEU A 104 16.76 21.84 1.53
CA LEU A 104 15.40 21.33 1.76
C LEU A 104 15.31 20.47 3.03
N LEU A 105 16.23 19.51 3.21
CA LEU A 105 16.28 18.67 4.41
C LEU A 105 16.57 19.46 5.70
N SER A 106 17.28 20.60 5.59
CA SER A 106 17.52 21.48 6.75
C SER A 106 16.32 22.34 7.13
N GLN A 107 15.39 22.54 6.19
CA GLN A 107 14.16 23.31 6.38
C GLN A 107 12.99 22.43 6.81
N HIS A 108 13.06 21.13 6.54
CA HIS A 108 11.98 20.17 6.77
C HIS A 108 12.44 18.98 7.62
N GLU A 109 12.55 19.20 8.94
CA GLU A 109 12.92 18.15 9.90
C GLU A 109 11.88 17.02 10.00
N GLU A 110 10.67 17.23 9.50
CA GLU A 110 9.60 16.25 9.39
C GLU A 110 9.92 15.08 8.42
N ILE A 111 10.88 15.25 7.51
CA ILE A 111 11.35 14.19 6.62
C ILE A 111 12.14 13.17 7.44
N ASP A 112 11.60 11.97 7.57
CA ASP A 112 12.13 10.89 8.39
C ASP A 112 13.37 10.23 7.74
N TYR A 113 13.41 10.10 6.42
CA TYR A 113 14.48 9.38 5.72
C TYR A 113 14.64 9.77 4.25
N VAL A 114 15.77 9.37 3.67
CA VAL A 114 16.10 9.55 2.25
C VAL A 114 16.32 8.19 1.58
N VAL A 115 15.68 7.98 0.43
CA VAL A 115 16.01 6.94 -0.53
C VAL A 115 17.04 7.52 -1.50
N GLY A 116 18.28 7.08 -1.38
CA GLY A 116 19.40 7.56 -2.19
C GLY A 116 19.44 6.84 -3.53
N SER A 117 18.98 7.52 -4.58
CA SER A 117 18.83 7.02 -5.94
C SER A 117 19.61 7.85 -6.96
N VAL A 118 20.00 7.22 -8.07
CA VAL A 118 20.66 7.86 -9.22
C VAL A 118 19.89 7.50 -10.49
N HIS A 119 19.23 8.47 -11.10
CA HIS A 119 18.45 8.28 -12.34
C HIS A 119 19.13 8.88 -13.58
N HIS A 120 20.26 9.55 -13.40
CA HIS A 120 20.96 10.24 -14.47
C HIS A 120 22.45 9.88 -14.51
N VAL A 121 22.98 9.76 -15.73
CA VAL A 121 24.42 9.66 -15.96
C VAL A 121 24.79 10.66 -17.04
N SER A 122 25.80 11.49 -16.75
CA SER A 122 26.23 12.57 -17.66
C SER A 122 25.08 13.53 -18.05
N GLY A 123 24.11 13.74 -17.16
CA GLY A 123 22.95 14.61 -17.40
C GLY A 123 21.85 14.01 -18.29
N VAL A 124 21.90 12.71 -18.58
CA VAL A 124 20.89 11.99 -19.35
C VAL A 124 20.20 10.97 -18.46
N SER A 125 18.86 10.94 -18.45
CA SER A 125 18.09 9.93 -17.71
C SER A 125 18.39 8.52 -18.25
N ILE A 126 18.54 7.55 -17.36
CA ILE A 126 18.92 6.17 -17.71
C ILE A 126 17.76 5.18 -17.61
N ASP A 127 16.62 5.62 -17.07
CA ASP A 127 15.51 4.80 -16.64
C ASP A 127 14.16 5.22 -17.24
N PHE A 128 14.08 6.40 -17.85
CA PHE A 128 12.90 6.87 -18.56
C PHE A 128 12.60 6.01 -19.80
N ASP A 129 13.59 5.89 -20.70
CA ASP A 129 13.46 5.07 -21.91
C ASP A 129 14.79 4.52 -22.42
N ARG A 130 14.67 3.58 -23.35
CA ARG A 130 15.81 2.89 -23.94
C ARG A 130 16.68 3.79 -24.83
N PRO A 131 16.14 4.70 -25.67
CA PRO A 131 16.93 5.68 -26.39
C PRO A 131 17.83 6.56 -25.48
N ASN A 132 17.29 7.07 -24.36
CA ASN A 132 18.06 7.89 -23.43
C ASN A 132 19.14 7.06 -22.72
N TYR A 133 18.84 5.81 -22.34
CA TYR A 133 19.86 4.90 -21.82
C TYR A 133 21.04 4.72 -22.80
N LEU A 134 20.75 4.39 -24.07
CA LEU A 134 21.79 4.21 -25.09
C LEU A 134 22.60 5.49 -25.31
N ARG A 135 21.94 6.65 -25.29
CA ARG A 135 22.60 7.95 -25.36
C ARG A 135 23.54 8.17 -24.18
N ALA A 136 23.10 7.90 -22.96
CA ALA A 136 23.93 8.02 -21.77
C ALA A 136 25.18 7.13 -21.86
N VAL A 137 25.04 5.90 -22.38
CA VAL A 137 26.18 5.00 -22.66
C VAL A 137 27.15 5.64 -23.67
N ALA A 138 26.65 6.12 -24.81
CA ALA A 138 27.50 6.71 -25.86
C ALA A 138 28.21 8.00 -25.39
N ASP A 139 27.51 8.89 -24.70
CA ASP A 139 28.07 10.16 -24.20
C ASP A 139 29.19 9.92 -23.15
N CYS A 140 29.19 8.78 -22.47
CA CYS A 140 30.26 8.39 -21.55
C CYS A 140 31.52 7.89 -22.28
N ALA A 141 31.34 7.11 -23.36
CA ALA A 141 32.43 6.57 -24.16
C ALA A 141 33.06 7.60 -25.12
N SER A 142 32.27 8.56 -25.60
CA SER A 142 32.72 9.63 -26.49
C SER A 142 31.84 10.87 -26.30
N PRO A 143 32.26 11.86 -25.49
CA PRO A 143 31.43 13.01 -25.17
C PRO A 143 31.02 13.79 -26.42
N THR A 144 29.75 13.69 -26.79
CA THR A 144 29.13 14.54 -27.82
C THR A 144 28.38 15.71 -27.17
N PRO A 145 28.27 16.87 -27.84
CA PRO A 145 27.45 17.96 -27.32
C PRO A 145 25.99 17.53 -27.19
N THR A 146 25.44 17.60 -25.98
CA THR A 146 24.02 17.29 -25.68
C THR A 146 23.07 18.17 -26.50
N MET A 147 23.53 19.39 -26.81
CA MET A 147 22.86 20.40 -27.61
C MET A 147 23.59 20.60 -28.94
N VAL A 148 22.85 20.55 -30.05
CA VAL A 148 23.33 20.92 -31.39
C VAL A 148 22.49 22.07 -31.93
N ARG A 149 23.02 22.86 -32.87
CA ARG A 149 22.18 23.80 -33.62
C ARG A 149 21.49 23.06 -34.76
N ASN A 150 20.16 23.16 -34.85
CA ASN A 150 19.43 22.65 -36.02
C ASN A 150 19.76 23.48 -37.27
N ALA A 151 19.19 23.11 -38.42
CA ALA A 151 19.40 23.83 -39.67
C ALA A 151 18.91 25.29 -39.61
N GLU A 152 18.00 25.57 -38.69
CA GLU A 152 17.41 26.88 -38.39
C GLU A 152 18.25 27.69 -37.38
N GLY A 153 19.32 27.11 -36.84
CA GLY A 153 20.23 27.74 -35.89
C GLY A 153 19.75 27.72 -34.43
N GLU A 154 18.63 27.07 -34.13
CA GLU A 154 18.08 26.90 -32.79
C GLU A 154 18.88 25.84 -32.03
N LEU A 155 19.11 26.08 -30.75
CA LEU A 155 19.75 25.10 -29.87
C LEU A 155 18.73 23.99 -29.57
N VAL A 156 18.93 22.80 -30.13
CA VAL A 156 18.05 21.65 -29.97
C VAL A 156 18.82 20.47 -29.36
N MET A 157 18.10 19.54 -28.75
CA MET A 157 18.67 18.23 -28.39
C MET A 157 19.30 17.59 -29.62
N ALA A 158 20.52 17.05 -29.47
CA ALA A 158 21.09 16.17 -30.49
C ALA A 158 20.06 15.07 -30.84
N PRO A 159 19.82 14.79 -32.14
CA PRO A 159 18.82 13.80 -32.53
C PRO A 159 19.12 12.45 -31.87
N PRO A 160 18.09 11.69 -31.47
CA PRO A 160 18.28 10.38 -30.87
C PRO A 160 19.15 9.54 -31.80
N VAL A 161 20.21 8.96 -31.24
CA VAL A 161 21.17 8.20 -32.01
C VAL A 161 20.56 6.83 -32.29
N ASN A 162 19.76 6.73 -33.35
CA ASN A 162 19.06 5.50 -33.75
C ASN A 162 20.03 4.37 -34.16
N GLU A 163 21.33 4.64 -34.25
CA GLU A 163 22.38 3.70 -34.69
C GLU A 163 23.47 3.43 -33.61
N ILE A 164 23.14 3.51 -32.32
CA ILE A 164 24.06 2.99 -31.28
C ILE A 164 23.95 1.47 -31.25
N LYS A 165 25.08 0.78 -31.41
CA LYS A 165 25.14 -0.68 -31.25
C LYS A 165 24.68 -1.04 -29.83
N GLU A 166 23.80 -2.02 -29.73
CA GLU A 166 23.42 -2.60 -28.45
C GLU A 166 24.62 -3.05 -27.64
N PRO A 167 24.74 -2.62 -26.37
CA PRO A 167 25.81 -3.11 -25.52
C PRO A 167 25.61 -4.59 -25.21
N GLU A 168 26.63 -5.40 -25.49
CA GLU A 168 26.59 -6.85 -25.30
C GLU A 168 27.53 -7.30 -24.18
N THR A 169 28.54 -6.48 -23.86
CA THR A 169 29.61 -6.81 -22.93
C THR A 169 29.87 -5.67 -21.96
N MET A 170 30.51 -5.98 -20.82
CA MET A 170 30.93 -4.96 -19.86
C MET A 170 31.80 -3.87 -20.51
N ALA A 171 32.67 -4.23 -21.46
CA ALA A 171 33.53 -3.28 -22.16
C ALA A 171 32.74 -2.22 -22.96
N ASP A 172 31.50 -2.54 -23.38
CA ASP A 172 30.65 -1.59 -24.11
C ASP A 172 30.02 -0.52 -23.18
N ILE A 173 29.92 -0.81 -21.87
CA ILE A 173 29.25 0.05 -20.87
C ILE A 173 30.14 0.45 -19.69
N GLU A 174 31.42 0.07 -19.68
CA GLU A 174 32.29 0.19 -18.52
C GLU A 174 32.40 1.64 -18.02
N ASP A 175 32.61 2.60 -18.92
CA ASP A 175 32.69 4.03 -18.59
C ASP A 175 31.36 4.58 -18.05
N PHE A 176 30.24 4.12 -18.60
CA PHE A 176 28.90 4.51 -18.17
C PHE A 176 28.60 4.00 -16.75
N VAL A 177 28.84 2.72 -16.50
CA VAL A 177 28.66 2.08 -15.19
C VAL A 177 29.60 2.70 -14.16
N ALA A 178 30.86 2.96 -14.53
CA ALA A 178 31.82 3.62 -13.65
C ALA A 178 31.35 5.01 -13.20
N ARG A 179 30.81 5.82 -14.13
CA ARG A 179 30.26 7.15 -13.82
C ARG A 179 29.01 7.07 -12.97
N TYR A 180 28.12 6.11 -13.23
CA TYR A 180 26.97 5.85 -12.36
C TYR A 180 27.40 5.53 -10.93
N LEU A 181 28.38 4.63 -10.74
CA LEU A 181 28.86 4.27 -9.41
C LEU A 181 29.62 5.41 -8.73
N ASP A 182 30.29 6.29 -9.47
CA ASP A 182 30.89 7.51 -8.91
C ASP A 182 29.83 8.52 -8.47
N ALA A 183 28.80 8.76 -9.29
CA ALA A 183 27.65 9.58 -8.92
C ALA A 183 26.93 9.05 -7.67
N GLN A 184 26.70 7.73 -7.60
CA GLN A 184 26.13 7.09 -6.44
C GLN A 184 27.02 7.25 -5.19
N PHE A 185 28.34 7.13 -5.33
CA PHE A 185 29.27 7.35 -4.21
C PHE A 185 29.22 8.79 -3.70
N GLU A 186 29.23 9.76 -4.61
CA GLU A 186 29.13 11.18 -4.26
C GLU A 186 27.84 11.46 -3.50
N MET A 187 26.70 10.93 -3.96
CA MET A 187 25.42 11.01 -3.26
C MET A 187 25.47 10.35 -1.88
N ILE A 188 26.03 9.13 -1.78
CA ILE A 188 26.16 8.39 -0.51
C ILE A 188 26.94 9.21 0.53
N ILE A 189 28.09 9.77 0.15
CA ILE A 189 28.94 10.53 1.07
C ILE A 189 28.33 11.89 1.39
N ALA A 190 27.69 12.55 0.42
CA ALA A 190 27.09 13.85 0.63
C ALA A 190 25.85 13.77 1.53
N GLN A 191 25.00 12.76 1.35
CA GLN A 191 23.67 12.71 1.97
C GLN A 191 23.48 11.66 3.05
N GLU A 192 24.34 10.65 3.13
CA GLU A 192 24.18 9.49 4.03
C GLU A 192 22.72 8.98 4.04
N PRO A 193 22.11 8.66 2.88
CA PRO A 193 20.71 8.21 2.79
C PRO A 193 20.45 6.98 3.65
N GLU A 194 19.32 6.90 4.36
CA GLU A 194 19.05 5.73 5.20
C GLU A 194 18.75 4.47 4.39
N VAL A 195 18.28 4.64 3.15
CA VAL A 195 18.07 3.55 2.19
C VAL A 195 18.87 3.85 0.93
N ILE A 196 19.71 2.92 0.48
CA ILE A 196 20.32 2.97 -0.86
C ILE A 196 19.31 2.39 -1.84
N GLY A 197 18.73 3.23 -2.70
CA GLY A 197 17.76 2.85 -3.73
C GLY A 197 18.43 2.03 -4.84
N HIS A 198 17.67 1.08 -5.40
CA HIS A 198 17.94 0.25 -6.59
C HIS A 198 19.40 0.30 -7.08
N PHE A 199 20.30 -0.28 -6.26
CA PHE A 199 21.74 -0.03 -6.28
C PHE A 199 22.39 -0.07 -7.67
N ASP A 200 21.99 -1.01 -8.51
CA ASP A 200 22.52 -1.28 -9.85
C ASP A 200 21.50 -0.98 -10.97
N LEU A 201 20.68 0.07 -10.80
CA LEU A 201 19.73 0.55 -11.82
C LEU A 201 20.38 0.80 -13.18
N CYS A 202 21.68 1.15 -13.24
CA CYS A 202 22.43 1.26 -14.49
C CYS A 202 22.41 -0.01 -15.37
N MET A 203 21.98 -1.15 -14.83
CA MET A 203 21.84 -2.40 -15.57
C MET A 203 20.45 -2.61 -16.19
N LEU A 204 19.54 -1.63 -16.09
CA LEU A 204 18.12 -1.70 -16.53
C LEU A 204 17.91 -2.21 -17.97
N PHE A 205 18.80 -1.90 -18.90
CA PHE A 205 18.69 -2.39 -20.28
C PHE A 205 19.75 -3.44 -20.66
N THR A 206 20.59 -3.84 -19.70
CA THR A 206 21.63 -4.86 -19.86
C THR A 206 21.72 -5.83 -18.67
N PRO A 207 20.60 -6.39 -18.17
CA PRO A 207 20.60 -7.23 -16.96
C PRO A 207 21.42 -8.52 -17.06
N GLN A 208 21.78 -8.93 -18.28
CA GLN A 208 22.60 -10.10 -18.55
C GLN A 208 24.09 -9.89 -18.26
N ILE A 209 24.54 -8.64 -18.16
CA ILE A 209 25.94 -8.29 -17.91
C ILE A 209 26.17 -8.23 -16.40
N SER A 210 27.18 -8.93 -15.88
CA SER A 210 27.52 -8.88 -14.45
C SER A 210 28.53 -7.78 -14.16
N LEU A 211 28.28 -6.99 -13.11
CA LEU A 211 29.20 -5.97 -12.62
C LEU A 211 30.56 -6.53 -12.20
N LYS A 212 30.61 -7.81 -11.79
CA LYS A 212 31.87 -8.54 -11.49
C LYS A 212 32.77 -8.77 -12.71
N SER A 213 32.28 -8.52 -13.92
CA SER A 213 33.04 -8.77 -15.16
C SER A 213 34.14 -7.75 -15.43
N SER A 214 34.14 -6.61 -14.72
CA SER A 214 35.26 -5.65 -14.68
C SER A 214 35.74 -5.46 -13.24
N ALA A 215 37.04 -5.63 -13.02
CA ALA A 215 37.65 -5.39 -11.72
C ALA A 215 37.55 -3.90 -11.30
N ALA A 216 37.71 -2.98 -12.25
CA ALA A 216 37.63 -1.54 -11.98
C ALA A 216 36.20 -1.10 -11.60
N VAL A 217 35.18 -1.67 -12.25
CA VAL A 217 33.78 -1.48 -11.87
C VAL A 217 33.51 -2.11 -10.50
N TRP A 218 33.99 -3.33 -10.28
CA TRP A 218 33.77 -4.05 -9.03
C TRP A 218 34.38 -3.34 -7.81
N GLU A 219 35.56 -2.75 -7.94
CA GLU A 219 36.17 -1.91 -6.89
C GLU A 219 35.26 -0.72 -6.50
N LYS A 220 34.54 -0.12 -7.46
CA LYS A 220 33.57 0.95 -7.19
C LYS A 220 32.32 0.43 -6.49
N VAL A 221 31.83 -0.75 -6.86
CA VAL A 221 30.73 -1.43 -6.15
C VAL A 221 31.12 -1.65 -4.69
N GLU A 222 32.31 -2.22 -4.43
CA GLU A 222 32.82 -2.47 -3.08
C GLU A 222 32.96 -1.18 -2.27
N ARG A 223 33.54 -0.13 -2.88
CA ARG A 223 33.65 1.21 -2.29
C ARG A 223 32.29 1.74 -1.83
N ASN A 224 31.27 1.67 -2.70
CA ASN A 224 29.95 2.21 -2.41
C ASN A 224 29.23 1.42 -1.32
N VAL A 225 29.33 0.08 -1.36
CA VAL A 225 28.79 -0.81 -0.32
C VAL A 225 29.46 -0.52 1.03
N ASP A 226 30.79 -0.42 1.07
CA ASP A 226 31.53 -0.12 2.31
C ASP A 226 31.15 1.25 2.89
N ALA A 227 31.00 2.27 2.03
CA ALA A 227 30.56 3.59 2.44
C ALA A 227 29.16 3.57 3.07
N ALA A 228 28.19 2.92 2.42
CA ALA A 228 26.83 2.80 2.94
C ALA A 228 26.77 2.03 4.27
N ILE A 229 27.54 0.94 4.41
CA ILE A 229 27.64 0.16 5.66
C ILE A 229 28.22 1.02 6.79
N SER A 230 29.19 1.90 6.50
CA SER A 230 29.91 2.66 7.53
C SER A 230 29.04 3.55 8.42
N TYR A 231 27.87 3.97 7.94
CA TYR A 231 26.89 4.76 8.71
C TYR A 231 25.55 4.01 8.93
N GLY A 232 25.51 2.72 8.61
CA GLY A 232 24.41 1.81 8.94
C GLY A 232 23.23 1.83 7.97
N ALA A 233 23.40 2.32 6.74
CA ALA A 233 22.36 2.34 5.71
C ALA A 233 21.77 0.95 5.45
N LEU A 234 20.53 0.94 4.96
CA LEU A 234 19.86 -0.24 4.45
C LEU A 234 20.02 -0.25 2.93
N PHE A 235 20.23 -1.42 2.35
CA PHE A 235 20.22 -1.62 0.90
C PHE A 235 18.83 -2.07 0.48
N GLU A 236 18.23 -1.37 -0.46
CA GLU A 236 16.94 -1.72 -1.02
C GLU A 236 17.02 -3.03 -1.80
N ALA A 237 16.11 -3.96 -1.52
CA ALA A 237 15.73 -5.06 -2.40
C ALA A 237 14.40 -4.70 -3.06
N ASN A 238 14.47 -4.20 -4.29
CA ASN A 238 13.36 -3.59 -5.02
C ASN A 238 12.61 -4.58 -5.91
N ALA A 239 11.31 -4.77 -5.65
CA ALA A 239 10.45 -5.66 -6.41
C ALA A 239 10.09 -5.15 -7.82
N ALA A 240 10.35 -3.88 -8.16
CA ALA A 240 10.06 -3.30 -9.46
C ALA A 240 10.78 -3.99 -10.63
N ALA A 241 11.97 -4.54 -10.38
CA ALA A 241 12.74 -5.29 -11.37
C ALA A 241 11.93 -6.44 -11.99
N PHE A 242 11.10 -7.12 -11.20
CA PHE A 242 10.27 -8.24 -11.66
C PHE A 242 9.17 -7.82 -12.65
N ARG A 243 8.72 -6.55 -12.62
CA ARG A 243 7.76 -6.00 -13.61
C ARG A 243 8.38 -5.92 -15.01
N LYS A 244 9.71 -5.79 -15.08
CA LYS A 244 10.47 -5.72 -16.34
C LYS A 244 10.77 -7.11 -16.93
N GLY A 245 10.19 -8.18 -16.37
CA GLY A 245 10.41 -9.56 -16.79
C GLY A 245 11.70 -10.18 -16.27
N TRP A 246 12.37 -9.53 -15.31
CA TRP A 246 13.62 -10.03 -14.73
C TRP A 246 13.37 -11.16 -13.73
N ASN A 247 14.42 -11.94 -13.47
CA ASN A 247 14.43 -13.03 -12.49
C ASN A 247 15.15 -12.65 -11.18
N SER A 248 15.54 -11.39 -11.03
CA SER A 248 16.22 -10.85 -9.85
C SER A 248 15.65 -9.49 -9.46
N SER A 249 15.98 -9.09 -8.23
CA SER A 249 15.77 -7.75 -7.69
C SER A 249 16.84 -6.78 -8.21
N TYR A 250 16.67 -5.49 -7.91
CA TYR A 250 17.81 -4.64 -7.58
C TYR A 250 18.10 -4.81 -6.07
N PRO A 251 19.33 -5.08 -5.61
CA PRO A 251 20.49 -5.43 -6.42
C PRO A 251 20.41 -6.80 -7.08
N ALA A 252 21.15 -6.99 -8.16
CA ALA A 252 21.41 -8.29 -8.79
C ALA A 252 22.14 -9.26 -7.83
N PRO A 253 22.12 -10.58 -8.07
CA PRO A 253 22.66 -11.59 -7.15
C PRO A 253 24.12 -11.33 -6.73
N ASP A 254 24.97 -10.91 -7.65
CA ASP A 254 26.40 -10.72 -7.39
C ASP A 254 26.67 -9.57 -6.40
N VAL A 255 25.96 -8.46 -6.55
CA VAL A 255 25.97 -7.31 -5.64
C VAL A 255 25.28 -7.64 -4.31
N LEU A 256 24.13 -8.33 -4.33
CA LEU A 256 23.46 -8.76 -3.10
C LEU A 256 24.38 -9.65 -2.24
N GLN A 257 25.05 -10.62 -2.85
CA GLN A 257 25.98 -11.49 -2.13
C GLN A 257 27.16 -10.71 -1.53
N LEU A 258 27.66 -9.68 -2.23
CA LEU A 258 28.68 -8.79 -1.68
C LEU A 258 28.17 -8.06 -0.44
N ILE A 259 27.00 -7.43 -0.52
CA ILE A 259 26.34 -6.72 0.59
C ILE A 259 26.22 -7.64 1.80
N LEU A 260 25.69 -8.85 1.62
CA LEU A 260 25.54 -9.84 2.69
C LEU A 260 26.89 -10.26 3.29
N SER A 261 27.89 -10.53 2.44
CA SER A 261 29.25 -10.93 2.90
C SER A 261 29.94 -9.86 3.76
N LYS A 262 29.59 -8.59 3.57
CA LYS A 262 30.12 -7.44 4.32
C LYS A 262 29.25 -7.05 5.52
N GLY A 263 28.16 -7.79 5.78
CA GLY A 263 27.23 -7.52 6.87
C GLY A 263 26.27 -6.36 6.61
N GLY A 264 26.03 -6.02 5.34
CA GLY A 264 25.05 -5.02 4.96
C GLY A 264 23.61 -5.44 5.29
N ARG A 265 22.76 -4.45 5.55
CA ARG A 265 21.38 -4.64 6.01
C ARG A 265 20.43 -4.49 4.82
N VAL A 266 19.65 -5.52 4.48
CA VAL A 266 18.74 -5.49 3.32
C VAL A 266 17.31 -5.16 3.75
N CYS A 267 16.65 -4.25 3.05
CA CYS A 267 15.25 -3.88 3.27
C CYS A 267 14.40 -4.11 2.02
N LEU A 268 13.08 -4.18 2.17
CA LEU A 268 12.16 -4.43 1.05
C LEU A 268 11.57 -3.13 0.52
N SER A 269 11.32 -3.11 -0.80
CA SER A 269 10.46 -2.12 -1.42
C SER A 269 9.73 -2.66 -2.66
N ASP A 270 8.63 -2.01 -3.03
CA ASP A 270 7.91 -2.25 -4.29
C ASP A 270 8.14 -1.17 -5.34
N ASP A 271 8.62 0.01 -4.92
CA ASP A 271 8.76 1.19 -5.78
C ASP A 271 7.46 1.38 -6.58
N SER A 272 6.39 1.37 -5.78
CA SER A 272 5.02 1.42 -6.26
C SER A 272 4.71 2.80 -6.80
N HIS A 273 4.04 2.86 -7.94
CA HIS A 273 3.69 4.09 -8.66
C HIS A 273 2.16 4.22 -8.74
N GLY A 274 1.48 3.87 -7.65
CA GLY A 274 0.03 3.78 -7.56
C GLY A 274 -0.45 2.48 -6.93
N VAL A 275 -1.76 2.40 -6.69
CA VAL A 275 -2.44 1.34 -5.93
C VAL A 275 -2.14 -0.03 -6.48
N SER A 276 -2.19 -0.18 -7.80
CA SER A 276 -1.97 -1.48 -8.46
C SER A 276 -0.55 -2.05 -8.28
N TYR A 277 0.42 -1.24 -7.86
CA TYR A 277 1.81 -1.66 -7.71
C TYR A 277 2.24 -1.89 -6.26
N VAL A 278 1.44 -1.48 -5.29
CA VAL A 278 1.72 -1.74 -3.86
C VAL A 278 1.84 -3.25 -3.64
N GLY A 279 2.94 -3.69 -3.05
CA GLY A 279 3.26 -5.10 -2.82
C GLY A 279 3.39 -5.96 -4.08
N LEU A 280 3.32 -5.38 -5.29
CA LEU A 280 3.37 -6.15 -6.53
C LEU A 280 4.73 -6.86 -6.65
N ASN A 281 4.71 -8.16 -6.98
CA ASN A 281 5.86 -9.05 -7.02
C ASN A 281 6.58 -9.31 -5.68
N TYR A 282 6.00 -8.95 -4.53
CA TYR A 282 6.60 -9.26 -3.23
C TYR A 282 6.84 -10.76 -3.02
N GLY A 283 5.94 -11.64 -3.51
CA GLY A 283 6.15 -13.09 -3.49
C GLY A 283 7.41 -13.52 -4.25
N ARG A 284 7.66 -12.95 -5.44
CA ARG A 284 8.86 -13.21 -6.26
C ARG A 284 10.11 -12.64 -5.60
N LEU A 285 10.02 -11.45 -5.01
CA LEU A 285 11.11 -10.84 -4.23
C LEU A 285 11.49 -11.74 -3.05
N ARG A 286 10.51 -12.27 -2.32
CA ARG A 286 10.74 -13.24 -1.25
C ARG A 286 11.46 -14.48 -1.76
N GLU A 287 10.98 -15.10 -2.83
CA GLU A 287 11.60 -16.29 -3.41
C GLU A 287 13.06 -16.03 -3.80
N TYR A 288 13.31 -14.88 -4.43
CA TYR A 288 14.64 -14.43 -4.78
C TYR A 288 15.54 -14.30 -3.53
N LEU A 289 15.13 -13.54 -2.51
CA LEU A 289 15.93 -13.32 -1.31
C LEU A 289 16.18 -14.63 -0.53
N VAL A 290 15.18 -15.53 -0.46
CA VAL A 290 15.35 -16.87 0.13
C VAL A 290 16.36 -17.69 -0.65
N ALA A 291 16.30 -17.69 -1.99
CA ALA A 291 17.25 -18.40 -2.83
C ALA A 291 18.68 -17.83 -2.71
N GLN A 292 18.81 -16.54 -2.40
CA GLN A 292 20.08 -15.88 -2.13
C GLN A 292 20.58 -16.06 -0.68
N GLY A 293 19.85 -16.78 0.16
CA GLY A 293 20.27 -17.08 1.54
C GLY A 293 20.10 -15.93 2.52
N VAL A 294 19.17 -15.00 2.28
CA VAL A 294 18.90 -13.88 3.20
C VAL A 294 18.16 -14.38 4.44
N GLU A 295 18.86 -14.49 5.56
CA GLU A 295 18.30 -14.96 6.84
C GLU A 295 17.56 -13.88 7.64
N GLU A 296 17.93 -12.61 7.43
CA GLU A 296 17.41 -11.46 8.16
C GLU A 296 17.24 -10.28 7.19
N ILE A 297 16.06 -9.66 7.23
CA ILE A 297 15.80 -8.37 6.58
C ILE A 297 15.67 -7.28 7.66
N TRP A 298 15.80 -6.03 7.25
CA TRP A 298 15.84 -4.85 8.11
C TRP A 298 14.82 -3.83 7.63
N TYR A 299 14.25 -3.08 8.56
CA TYR A 299 13.32 -2.01 8.23
C TYR A 299 13.53 -0.81 9.14
N LEU A 300 13.25 0.37 8.60
CA LEU A 300 13.28 1.62 9.35
C LEU A 300 12.05 1.73 10.25
N VAL A 301 12.24 2.31 11.42
CA VAL A 301 11.18 2.78 12.31
C VAL A 301 11.53 4.16 12.85
N PRO A 302 10.54 4.95 13.31
CA PRO A 302 10.82 6.19 14.02
C PRO A 302 11.79 5.94 15.17
N ARG A 303 12.77 6.82 15.32
CA ARG A 303 13.79 6.70 16.36
C ARG A 303 13.20 7.14 17.71
N ASP A 304 13.32 6.27 18.70
CA ASP A 304 13.14 6.63 20.11
C ASP A 304 14.50 7.01 20.73
N GLN A 305 14.57 7.23 22.05
CA GLN A 305 15.85 7.60 22.70
C GLN A 305 16.90 6.47 22.70
N GLU A 306 16.52 5.26 22.29
CA GLU A 306 17.33 4.05 22.35
C GLU A 306 17.63 3.48 20.95
N GLY A 307 18.84 2.96 20.75
CA GLY A 307 19.23 2.33 19.49
C GLY A 307 19.99 3.22 18.52
N GLU A 308 20.76 2.55 17.67
CA GLU A 308 21.65 3.17 16.69
C GLU A 308 20.84 3.87 15.61
N LYS A 309 21.14 5.15 15.37
CA LYS A 309 20.55 5.90 14.26
C LYS A 309 21.04 5.34 12.93
N VAL A 310 20.23 5.50 11.89
CA VAL A 310 20.69 5.33 10.50
C VAL A 310 20.91 6.71 9.89
N GLY A 311 22.02 6.90 9.19
CA GLY A 311 22.33 8.15 8.51
C GLY A 311 22.61 9.34 9.44
N LYS A 312 22.92 10.48 8.83
CA LYS A 312 23.23 11.71 9.58
C LYS A 312 22.01 12.34 10.25
N ARG A 313 20.81 12.22 9.67
CA ARG A 313 19.56 12.89 10.10
C ARG A 313 19.09 12.45 11.49
N GLY A 314 19.27 11.18 11.84
CA GLY A 314 18.97 10.69 13.19
C GLY A 314 17.48 10.64 13.55
N ARG A 315 16.60 10.54 12.54
CA ARG A 315 15.14 10.48 12.67
C ARG A 315 14.59 9.05 12.75
N VAL A 316 15.34 8.10 12.19
CA VAL A 316 14.97 6.68 12.15
C VAL A 316 16.08 5.80 12.70
N LYS A 317 15.70 4.56 13.06
CA LYS A 317 16.61 3.47 13.38
C LYS A 317 16.22 2.22 12.60
N ALA A 318 17.17 1.32 12.39
CA ALA A 318 16.93 0.04 11.74
C ALA A 318 16.50 -1.02 12.78
N LYS A 319 15.49 -1.82 12.45
CA LYS A 319 15.11 -3.01 13.21
C LYS A 319 15.28 -4.27 12.36
N PRO A 320 15.91 -5.32 12.89
CA PRO A 320 15.97 -6.61 12.21
C PRO A 320 14.61 -7.32 12.26
N LEU A 321 14.33 -8.13 11.25
CA LEU A 321 13.18 -9.04 11.17
C LEU A 321 13.67 -10.42 10.73
N ARG A 322 13.79 -11.33 11.70
CA ARG A 322 14.11 -12.75 11.50
C ARG A 322 12.85 -13.58 11.32
N GLY A 323 12.96 -14.71 10.61
CA GLY A 323 11.79 -15.55 10.28
C GLY A 323 10.81 -14.85 9.34
N TRP A 324 11.26 -13.77 8.70
CA TRP A 324 10.47 -12.93 7.80
C TRP A 324 9.87 -13.77 6.69
N GLU A 325 10.58 -14.78 6.18
CA GLU A 325 10.18 -15.64 5.07
C GLU A 325 8.97 -16.53 5.39
N ARG A 326 8.63 -16.69 6.69
CA ARG A 326 7.48 -17.49 7.14
C ARG A 326 6.32 -16.65 7.64
N ALA A 327 6.46 -15.33 7.72
CA ALA A 327 5.45 -14.42 8.22
C ALA A 327 4.08 -14.62 7.54
N GLU A 328 3.01 -14.38 8.30
CA GLU A 328 1.62 -14.47 7.81
C GLU A 328 1.34 -13.55 6.62
N PHE A 329 2.11 -12.48 6.47
CA PHE A 329 2.08 -11.61 5.28
C PHE A 329 2.14 -12.40 3.96
N TRP A 330 2.91 -13.50 3.93
CA TRP A 330 3.09 -14.34 2.73
C TRP A 330 2.03 -15.42 2.55
N LYS A 331 0.98 -15.46 3.40
CA LYS A 331 -0.01 -16.56 3.38
C LYS A 331 -0.70 -16.66 2.03
N LEU A 332 -1.07 -15.52 1.43
CA LEU A 332 -1.73 -15.47 0.13
C LEU A 332 -0.79 -15.88 -1.02
N ASP A 333 0.51 -15.61 -0.91
CA ASP A 333 1.50 -16.00 -1.92
C ASP A 333 1.72 -17.51 -2.02
N ARG A 334 1.25 -18.27 -1.02
CA ARG A 334 1.36 -19.74 -1.00
C ARG A 334 0.18 -20.42 -1.70
N PHE A 335 -0.82 -19.67 -2.16
CA PHE A 335 -1.95 -20.22 -2.90
C PHE A 335 -1.51 -20.63 -4.32
N PRO A 336 -2.23 -21.58 -4.96
CA PRO A 336 -1.93 -21.99 -6.34
C PRO A 336 -2.00 -20.83 -7.35
N ASP A 337 -2.84 -19.84 -7.07
CA ASP A 337 -2.96 -18.59 -7.83
C ASP A 337 -2.84 -17.40 -6.86
N PRO A 338 -1.61 -16.92 -6.59
CA PRO A 338 -1.36 -15.80 -5.70
C PRO A 338 -2.03 -14.49 -6.14
N GLU A 339 -2.03 -14.20 -7.45
CA GLU A 339 -2.65 -12.98 -7.98
C GLU A 339 -4.14 -12.96 -7.67
N MET A 340 -4.83 -14.08 -7.93
CA MET A 340 -6.24 -14.23 -7.57
C MET A 340 -6.46 -14.20 -6.06
N ALA A 341 -5.57 -14.78 -5.24
CA ALA A 341 -5.69 -14.75 -3.79
C ALA A 341 -5.57 -13.33 -3.22
N HIS A 342 -4.64 -12.53 -3.73
CA HIS A 342 -4.48 -11.12 -3.34
C HIS A 342 -5.62 -10.24 -3.86
N TRP A 343 -6.02 -10.45 -5.11
CA TRP A 343 -7.18 -9.78 -5.70
C TRP A 343 -8.43 -10.12 -4.89
N ARG A 344 -8.74 -11.39 -4.67
CA ARG A 344 -9.92 -11.83 -3.91
C ARG A 344 -9.66 -11.92 -2.40
N ARG A 345 -8.70 -11.17 -1.82
CA ARG A 345 -8.52 -11.12 -0.35
C ARG A 345 -9.85 -10.70 0.29
N GLY A 346 -10.33 -11.52 1.23
CA GLY A 346 -11.67 -11.39 1.81
C GLY A 346 -12.71 -12.33 1.18
N ALA A 347 -12.36 -13.12 0.17
CA ALA A 347 -13.17 -14.25 -0.31
C ALA A 347 -13.09 -15.44 0.65
N ALA A 348 -14.12 -16.29 0.66
CA ALA A 348 -14.23 -17.44 1.58
C ALA A 348 -12.96 -18.33 1.60
N PHE A 349 -12.36 -18.57 0.44
CA PHE A 349 -11.17 -19.42 0.31
C PHE A 349 -9.88 -18.80 0.89
N THR A 350 -9.88 -17.48 1.14
CA THR A 350 -8.73 -16.77 1.72
C THR A 350 -8.74 -16.75 3.25
N PHE A 351 -9.85 -17.16 3.89
CA PHE A 351 -9.98 -17.22 5.34
C PHE A 351 -9.41 -18.50 5.94
N ASP A 352 -9.03 -18.41 7.21
CA ASP A 352 -8.62 -19.56 8.02
C ASP A 352 -9.84 -20.34 8.53
N LEU A 353 -10.40 -21.17 7.64
CA LEU A 353 -11.59 -21.97 7.93
C LEU A 353 -11.36 -22.99 9.06
N GLU A 354 -10.13 -23.49 9.21
CA GLU A 354 -9.79 -24.42 10.28
C GLU A 354 -9.85 -23.74 11.65
N ALA A 355 -9.23 -22.56 11.78
CA ALA A 355 -9.32 -21.77 13.00
C ALA A 355 -10.76 -21.36 13.33
N TYR A 356 -11.54 -20.94 12.33
CA TYR A 356 -12.96 -20.62 12.52
C TYR A 356 -13.78 -21.85 12.96
N SER A 357 -13.57 -23.00 12.34
CA SER A 357 -14.24 -24.25 12.70
C SER A 357 -13.89 -24.71 14.12
N ALA A 358 -12.63 -24.58 14.51
CA ALA A 358 -12.17 -24.87 15.87
C ALA A 358 -12.84 -23.94 16.89
N PHE A 359 -12.94 -22.64 16.59
CA PHE A 359 -13.62 -21.64 17.42
C PHE A 359 -15.11 -21.99 17.61
N VAL A 360 -15.86 -22.19 16.53
CA VAL A 360 -17.30 -22.53 16.61
C VAL A 360 -17.50 -23.87 17.34
N SER A 361 -16.58 -24.84 17.15
CA SER A 361 -16.63 -26.11 17.87
C SER A 361 -16.35 -25.95 19.37
N ALA A 362 -15.49 -25.01 19.76
CA ALA A 362 -15.26 -24.68 21.17
C ALA A 362 -16.51 -24.08 21.82
N LEU A 363 -17.22 -23.18 21.13
CA LEU A 363 -18.47 -22.58 21.62
C LEU A 363 -19.57 -23.61 21.88
N ARG A 364 -19.57 -24.74 21.16
CA ARG A 364 -20.61 -25.78 21.31
C ARG A 364 -20.38 -26.72 22.49
N LYS A 365 -19.21 -26.67 23.14
CA LYS A 365 -18.91 -27.51 24.29
C LYS A 365 -19.82 -27.15 25.48
N PRO A 366 -20.19 -28.11 26.34
CA PRO A 366 -20.93 -27.82 27.57
C PRO A 366 -20.20 -26.80 28.45
N VAL A 367 -20.97 -25.94 29.12
CA VAL A 367 -20.45 -24.82 29.92
C VAL A 367 -19.94 -25.26 31.31
N ASP A 368 -20.20 -26.50 31.71
CA ASP A 368 -19.80 -27.03 33.02
C ASP A 368 -18.27 -27.12 33.13
N ASN A 369 -17.69 -26.28 34.00
CA ASN A 369 -16.24 -26.08 34.15
C ASN A 369 -15.54 -25.60 32.86
N ALA A 370 -16.25 -24.88 31.98
CA ALA A 370 -15.66 -24.32 30.78
C ALA A 370 -14.63 -23.22 31.11
N GLU A 371 -13.55 -23.18 30.34
CA GLU A 371 -12.59 -22.08 30.34
C GLU A 371 -13.09 -20.92 29.47
N ALA A 372 -12.49 -19.75 29.64
CA ALA A 372 -12.77 -18.61 28.77
C ALA A 372 -12.31 -18.93 27.34
N ILE A 373 -13.17 -18.67 26.35
CA ILE A 373 -12.87 -18.93 24.94
C ILE A 373 -12.37 -17.64 24.31
N GLY A 374 -11.10 -17.63 23.92
CA GLY A 374 -10.54 -16.57 23.09
C GLY A 374 -11.11 -16.65 21.66
N PHE A 375 -11.25 -15.50 21.02
CA PHE A 375 -11.59 -15.40 19.61
C PHE A 375 -10.75 -14.30 18.97
N PRO A 376 -10.44 -14.41 17.68
CA PRO A 376 -9.81 -13.32 16.96
C PRO A 376 -10.85 -12.19 16.79
N THR A 377 -10.52 -10.99 17.23
CA THR A 377 -11.23 -9.77 16.85
C THR A 377 -10.60 -9.21 15.57
N PHE A 378 -11.41 -8.61 14.70
CA PHE A 378 -10.90 -7.88 13.56
C PHE A 378 -10.86 -6.40 13.93
N ASP A 379 -9.66 -5.91 14.23
CA ASP A 379 -9.45 -4.49 14.42
C ASP A 379 -9.42 -3.81 13.04
N HIS A 380 -10.45 -3.02 12.72
CA HIS A 380 -10.50 -2.24 11.48
C HIS A 380 -9.36 -1.21 11.37
N ALA A 381 -8.71 -0.87 12.48
CA ALA A 381 -7.45 -0.15 12.48
C ALA A 381 -6.32 -1.05 11.98
N ALA A 382 -6.05 -2.19 12.63
CA ALA A 382 -4.95 -3.08 12.24
C ALA A 382 -5.14 -3.86 10.93
N LYS A 383 -6.38 -4.02 10.42
CA LYS A 383 -6.78 -4.85 9.25
C LYS A 383 -6.26 -6.30 9.24
N ASP A 384 -5.80 -6.80 10.39
CA ASP A 384 -5.44 -8.20 10.62
C ASP A 384 -6.17 -8.75 11.87
N PRO A 385 -6.48 -10.05 11.93
CA PRO A 385 -7.10 -10.66 13.10
C PRO A 385 -6.15 -10.63 14.30
N ALA A 386 -6.58 -10.03 15.42
CA ALA A 386 -5.84 -10.00 16.68
C ALA A 386 -6.58 -10.81 17.75
N PRO A 387 -5.93 -11.43 18.75
CA PRO A 387 -6.63 -12.04 19.87
C PRO A 387 -7.49 -11.00 20.60
N SER A 388 -8.77 -11.30 20.83
CA SER A 388 -9.64 -10.41 21.61
C SER A 388 -9.13 -10.28 23.05
N ASP A 389 -9.00 -9.04 23.53
CA ASP A 389 -8.67 -8.73 24.93
C ASP A 389 -9.79 -9.16 25.89
N THR A 390 -11.01 -9.37 25.37
CA THR A 390 -12.17 -9.80 26.14
C THR A 390 -12.64 -11.17 25.68
N PRO A 391 -12.26 -12.26 26.36
CA PRO A 391 -12.67 -13.60 25.97
C PRO A 391 -14.15 -13.85 26.29
N ILE A 392 -14.73 -14.86 25.64
CA ILE A 392 -16.09 -15.31 25.94
C ILE A 392 -16.06 -16.11 27.24
N LEU A 393 -16.70 -15.57 28.27
CA LEU A 393 -16.72 -16.17 29.60
C LEU A 393 -17.86 -17.20 29.74
N PRO A 394 -17.73 -18.21 30.63
CA PRO A 394 -18.77 -19.22 30.86
C PRO A 394 -20.14 -18.66 31.29
N GLN A 395 -20.17 -17.42 31.80
CA GLN A 395 -21.41 -16.74 32.16
C GLN A 395 -22.19 -16.16 30.98
N HIS A 396 -21.55 -15.99 29.81
CA HIS A 396 -22.22 -15.52 28.60
C HIS A 396 -23.17 -16.60 28.07
N ARG A 397 -24.43 -16.21 27.86
CA ARG A 397 -25.50 -17.14 27.44
C ARG A 397 -25.95 -16.94 26.00
N ILE A 398 -25.64 -15.77 25.43
CA ILE A 398 -25.91 -15.43 24.05
C ILE A 398 -24.58 -15.01 23.45
N VAL A 399 -24.21 -15.64 22.34
CA VAL A 399 -23.06 -15.27 21.53
C VAL A 399 -23.59 -15.04 20.13
N ILE A 400 -23.35 -13.84 19.59
CA ILE A 400 -23.71 -13.50 18.22
C ILE A 400 -22.45 -13.66 17.39
N VAL A 401 -22.56 -14.39 16.28
CA VAL A 401 -21.49 -14.56 15.31
C VAL A 401 -22.01 -13.98 14.00
N GLU A 402 -21.51 -12.82 13.64
CA GLU A 402 -21.87 -12.13 12.40
C GLU A 402 -20.77 -12.31 11.35
N GLY A 403 -21.10 -12.01 10.09
CA GLY A 403 -20.16 -12.03 8.99
C GLY A 403 -20.69 -12.76 7.76
N LEU A 404 -20.12 -12.40 6.62
CA LEU A 404 -20.60 -12.80 5.30
C LEU A 404 -20.70 -14.31 5.11
N TYR A 405 -19.72 -15.09 5.61
CA TYR A 405 -19.61 -16.53 5.33
C TYR A 405 -20.21 -17.43 6.42
N THR A 406 -20.80 -16.87 7.47
CA THR A 406 -21.36 -17.62 8.62
C THR A 406 -22.42 -18.66 8.21
N MET A 407 -23.08 -18.46 7.06
CA MET A 407 -24.08 -19.36 6.49
C MET A 407 -23.73 -19.84 5.06
N LEU A 408 -22.45 -19.85 4.68
CA LEU A 408 -22.04 -20.34 3.35
C LEU A 408 -22.17 -21.87 3.25
N ASP A 409 -22.90 -22.35 2.24
CA ASP A 409 -23.15 -23.77 1.96
C ASP A 409 -22.01 -24.43 1.17
N ARG A 410 -20.82 -24.43 1.78
CA ARG A 410 -19.59 -25.05 1.25
C ARG A 410 -18.99 -25.98 2.31
N PRO A 411 -18.16 -26.97 1.91
CA PRO A 411 -17.45 -27.83 2.85
C PRO A 411 -16.66 -27.01 3.88
N GLY A 412 -16.74 -27.42 5.15
CA GLY A 412 -16.18 -26.74 6.31
C GLY A 412 -17.06 -25.60 6.86
N TRP A 413 -17.56 -24.71 5.99
CA TRP A 413 -18.45 -23.61 6.38
C TRP A 413 -19.83 -24.09 6.82
N ARG A 414 -20.42 -25.03 6.07
CA ARG A 414 -21.71 -25.66 6.38
C ARG A 414 -21.71 -26.28 7.78
N GLU A 415 -20.66 -27.01 8.11
CA GLU A 415 -20.49 -27.69 9.40
C GLU A 415 -20.32 -26.70 10.56
N CYS A 416 -19.89 -25.47 10.29
CA CYS A 416 -19.89 -24.38 11.28
C CYS A 416 -21.31 -23.83 11.46
N ALA A 417 -22.01 -23.52 10.37
CA ALA A 417 -23.38 -23.02 10.40
C ALA A 417 -24.36 -23.99 11.10
N ASP A 418 -24.18 -25.30 10.90
CA ASP A 418 -25.02 -26.34 11.53
C ASP A 418 -24.86 -26.39 13.07
N LYS A 419 -23.76 -25.86 13.62
CA LYS A 419 -23.53 -25.77 15.07
C LYS A 419 -24.24 -24.56 15.71
N MET A 420 -24.74 -23.62 14.91
CA MET A 420 -25.44 -22.44 15.40
C MET A 420 -26.90 -22.76 15.75
N ASP A 421 -27.39 -22.25 16.89
CA ASP A 421 -28.79 -22.44 17.30
C ASP A 421 -29.75 -21.61 16.42
N LEU A 422 -29.35 -20.38 16.10
CA LEU A 422 -30.06 -19.47 15.20
C LEU A 422 -29.14 -19.03 14.06
N ARG A 423 -29.70 -18.98 12.86
CA ARG A 423 -29.08 -18.54 11.60
C ARG A 423 -29.97 -17.49 10.98
N VAL A 424 -29.70 -16.23 11.34
CA VAL A 424 -30.51 -15.08 10.94
C VAL A 424 -29.92 -14.47 9.68
N TRP A 425 -30.72 -14.37 8.62
CA TRP A 425 -30.33 -13.72 7.38
C TRP A 425 -30.90 -12.31 7.33
N VAL A 426 -30.07 -11.34 6.95
CA VAL A 426 -30.53 -9.97 6.66
C VAL A 426 -30.73 -9.86 5.16
N GLU A 427 -31.99 -9.74 4.74
CA GLU A 427 -32.35 -9.64 3.33
C GLU A 427 -32.35 -8.16 2.90
N VAL A 428 -31.37 -7.80 2.09
CA VAL A 428 -31.22 -6.45 1.54
C VAL A 428 -31.12 -6.53 0.01
N PRO A 429 -31.85 -5.69 -0.73
CA PRO A 429 -31.74 -5.65 -2.19
C PRO A 429 -30.30 -5.45 -2.65
N ARG A 430 -29.87 -6.20 -3.67
CA ARG A 430 -28.48 -6.22 -4.17
C ARG A 430 -27.98 -4.83 -4.56
N ASP A 431 -28.84 -3.98 -5.12
CA ASP A 431 -28.54 -2.59 -5.49
C ASP A 431 -28.29 -1.70 -4.27
N VAL A 432 -29.03 -1.92 -3.17
CA VAL A 432 -28.79 -1.25 -1.88
C VAL A 432 -27.48 -1.74 -1.26
N VAL A 433 -27.21 -3.05 -1.26
CA VAL A 433 -25.93 -3.60 -0.80
C VAL A 433 -24.78 -2.99 -1.59
N ARG A 434 -24.87 -3.00 -2.92
CA ARG A 434 -23.88 -2.41 -3.82
C ARG A 434 -23.66 -0.92 -3.50
N ALA A 435 -24.73 -0.15 -3.36
CA ALA A 435 -24.64 1.28 -3.05
C ALA A 435 -23.97 1.52 -1.69
N ARG A 436 -24.31 0.72 -0.67
CA ARG A 436 -23.69 0.78 0.67
C ARG A 436 -22.22 0.39 0.64
N VAL A 437 -21.86 -0.69 -0.05
CA VAL A 437 -20.48 -1.16 -0.17
C VAL A 437 -19.64 -0.17 -0.98
N LEU A 438 -20.18 0.39 -2.06
CA LEU A 438 -19.53 1.45 -2.82
C LEU A 438 -19.34 2.69 -1.95
N LYS A 439 -20.40 3.18 -1.30
CA LYS A 439 -20.34 4.30 -0.36
C LYS A 439 -19.30 4.07 0.72
N ARG A 440 -19.26 2.90 1.35
CA ARG A 440 -18.25 2.54 2.35
C ARG A 440 -16.84 2.55 1.78
N ASN A 441 -16.62 1.99 0.59
CA ASN A 441 -15.32 2.04 -0.07
C ASN A 441 -14.90 3.48 -0.41
N THR A 442 -15.84 4.33 -0.81
CA THR A 442 -15.62 5.75 -1.10
C THR A 442 -15.42 6.60 0.17
N GLU A 443 -16.12 6.32 1.27
CA GLU A 443 -16.03 7.04 2.56
C GLU A 443 -14.84 6.57 3.40
N ALA A 444 -14.52 5.28 3.36
CA ALA A 444 -13.22 4.78 3.79
C ALA A 444 -12.10 5.32 2.89
N GLY A 445 -12.45 5.97 1.77
CA GLY A 445 -11.63 6.57 0.71
C GLY A 445 -10.64 5.61 0.07
N ILE A 446 -10.98 4.33 -0.02
CA ILE A 446 -10.11 3.27 -0.53
C ILE A 446 -9.68 3.54 -1.98
N VAL A 447 -10.46 4.34 -2.73
CA VAL A 447 -10.04 4.87 -4.02
C VAL A 447 -10.69 6.24 -4.27
N THR A 448 -9.95 7.15 -4.89
CA THR A 448 -10.44 8.48 -5.33
C THR A 448 -10.86 8.51 -6.80
N ASP A 449 -10.55 7.45 -7.54
CA ASP A 449 -11.10 7.14 -8.86
C ASP A 449 -12.33 6.24 -8.72
N ASP A 450 -13.49 6.81 -9.04
CA ASP A 450 -14.79 6.12 -9.00
C ASP A 450 -14.76 4.83 -9.84
N GLU A 451 -14.01 4.77 -10.95
CA GLU A 451 -13.98 3.58 -11.81
C GLU A 451 -13.25 2.40 -11.15
N VAL A 452 -12.15 2.65 -10.44
CA VAL A 452 -11.38 1.61 -9.75
C VAL A 452 -12.10 1.13 -8.50
N ALA A 453 -12.73 2.03 -7.74
CA ALA A 453 -13.61 1.66 -6.63
C ALA A 453 -14.77 0.78 -7.11
N VAL A 454 -15.43 1.17 -8.20
CA VAL A 454 -16.51 0.38 -8.81
C VAL A 454 -15.97 -0.98 -9.25
N ARG A 455 -14.86 -1.05 -9.99
CA ARG A 455 -14.30 -2.33 -10.45
C ARG A 455 -14.01 -3.28 -9.30
N ARG A 456 -13.41 -2.77 -8.21
CA ARG A 456 -13.15 -3.56 -7.00
C ARG A 456 -14.42 -4.12 -6.39
N VAL A 457 -15.43 -3.26 -6.21
CA VAL A 457 -16.72 -3.66 -5.64
C VAL A 457 -17.37 -4.73 -6.51
N GLU A 458 -17.42 -4.54 -7.82
CA GLU A 458 -18.04 -5.50 -8.74
C GLU A 458 -17.31 -6.84 -8.81
N GLU A 459 -15.99 -6.82 -8.90
CA GLU A 459 -15.19 -8.01 -9.20
C GLU A 459 -14.75 -8.78 -7.96
N SER A 460 -14.96 -8.23 -6.75
CA SER A 460 -14.63 -8.89 -5.49
C SER A 460 -15.77 -8.87 -4.48
N ASP A 461 -16.14 -7.70 -3.94
CA ASP A 461 -17.09 -7.63 -2.82
C ASP A 461 -18.47 -8.18 -3.22
N MET A 462 -18.98 -7.75 -4.37
CA MET A 462 -20.25 -8.25 -4.91
C MET A 462 -20.16 -9.72 -5.30
N VAL A 463 -19.03 -10.19 -5.85
CA VAL A 463 -18.84 -11.62 -6.15
C VAL A 463 -18.89 -12.48 -4.89
N ASN A 464 -18.30 -11.98 -3.79
CA ASN A 464 -18.35 -12.66 -2.50
C ASN A 464 -19.79 -12.72 -1.96
N GLY A 465 -20.52 -11.61 -2.03
CA GLY A 465 -21.93 -11.54 -1.63
C GLY A 465 -22.83 -12.46 -2.48
N ASP A 466 -22.65 -12.41 -3.80
CA ASP A 466 -23.39 -13.23 -4.76
C ASP A 466 -23.12 -14.73 -4.54
N GLU A 467 -21.88 -15.12 -4.17
CA GLU A 467 -21.57 -16.51 -3.81
C GLU A 467 -22.37 -16.98 -2.60
N VAL A 468 -22.39 -16.18 -1.52
CA VAL A 468 -23.13 -16.53 -0.30
C VAL A 468 -24.63 -16.58 -0.57
N PHE A 469 -25.17 -15.63 -1.32
CA PHE A 469 -26.58 -15.60 -1.68
C PHE A 469 -26.98 -16.84 -2.51
N ALA A 470 -26.17 -17.20 -3.51
CA ALA A 470 -26.42 -18.36 -4.37
C ALA A 470 -26.25 -19.70 -3.64
N HIS A 471 -25.38 -19.74 -2.62
CA HIS A 471 -25.04 -20.95 -1.86
C HIS A 471 -25.31 -20.74 -0.36
N ARG A 472 -26.52 -20.30 0.00
CA ARG A 472 -26.88 -20.05 1.39
C ARG A 472 -27.35 -21.32 2.08
N TYR A 473 -26.79 -21.60 3.26
CA TYR A 473 -27.23 -22.69 4.12
C TYR A 473 -28.51 -22.33 4.91
N LYS A 474 -29.18 -23.35 5.46
CA LYS A 474 -30.53 -23.27 6.07
C LYS A 474 -30.73 -22.05 6.99
N VAL A 475 -31.52 -21.08 6.54
CA VAL A 475 -31.89 -19.90 7.34
C VAL A 475 -32.95 -20.30 8.39
N THR A 476 -32.79 -19.86 9.63
CA THR A 476 -33.84 -20.02 10.67
C THR A 476 -34.78 -18.84 10.72
N ASP A 477 -34.29 -17.63 10.43
CA ASP A 477 -35.09 -16.41 10.44
C ASP A 477 -34.56 -15.38 9.43
N THR A 478 -35.41 -14.49 8.94
CA THR A 478 -35.05 -13.45 7.96
C THR A 478 -35.53 -12.10 8.45
N ILE A 479 -34.62 -11.13 8.45
CA ILE A 479 -34.90 -9.74 8.80
C ILE A 479 -34.78 -8.89 7.53
N GLU A 480 -35.80 -8.07 7.28
CA GLU A 480 -35.76 -7.02 6.26
C GLU A 480 -35.62 -5.66 6.97
N PRO A 481 -34.55 -4.89 6.74
CA PRO A 481 -34.40 -3.56 7.32
C PRO A 481 -35.52 -2.60 6.84
N GLU A 482 -36.03 -1.75 7.73
CA GLU A 482 -37.14 -0.83 7.43
C GLU A 482 -36.78 0.30 6.44
N ASP A 483 -35.49 0.57 6.20
CA ASP A 483 -35.01 1.57 5.26
C ASP A 483 -35.04 1.07 3.80
N ARG A 484 -36.23 0.92 3.23
CA ARG A 484 -36.39 0.86 1.77
C ARG A 484 -36.35 2.28 1.20
N PRO A 485 -35.56 2.56 0.15
CA PRO A 485 -35.85 3.70 -0.72
C PRO A 485 -37.23 3.47 -1.32
N VAL A 486 -38.15 4.42 -1.12
CA VAL A 486 -39.47 4.41 -1.75
C VAL A 486 -39.26 4.43 -3.26
N THR A 487 -39.61 3.34 -3.95
CA THR A 487 -39.75 3.39 -5.41
C THR A 487 -40.93 4.30 -5.73
N PRO A 488 -40.80 5.27 -6.66
CA PRO A 488 -41.92 6.10 -7.04
C PRO A 488 -42.96 5.21 -7.72
N SER A 489 -44.12 5.06 -7.08
CA SER A 489 -45.25 4.33 -7.64
C SER A 489 -45.62 4.94 -8.99
N SER A 490 -45.64 4.10 -10.03
CA SER A 490 -46.25 4.44 -11.30
C SER A 490 -47.74 4.73 -11.10
N SER A 491 -48.10 6.01 -11.10
CA SER A 491 -49.51 6.40 -11.26
C SER A 491 -49.80 6.58 -12.75
N SER A 492 -50.58 5.65 -13.27
CA SER A 492 -51.32 5.80 -14.53
C SER A 492 -52.63 6.53 -14.26
N ASP A 493 -52.87 7.57 -15.05
CA ASP A 493 -54.15 8.12 -15.51
C ASP A 493 -55.16 8.71 -14.51
N GLY A 494 -55.57 9.96 -14.77
CA GLY A 494 -56.81 10.53 -14.23
C GLY A 494 -56.91 12.05 -14.29
N VAL A 495 -57.36 12.57 -15.44
CA VAL A 495 -57.71 13.97 -15.74
C VAL A 495 -58.74 14.56 -14.75
N ILE A 496 -58.64 15.87 -14.43
CA ILE A 496 -59.71 16.92 -14.55
C ILE A 496 -59.42 18.16 -13.64
N SER A 497 -59.25 19.29 -14.33
CA SER A 497 -59.57 20.72 -14.09
C SER A 497 -59.64 21.38 -12.69
N GLU A 498 -58.94 22.53 -12.64
CA GLU A 498 -59.35 23.91 -12.26
C GLU A 498 -59.94 24.26 -10.87
N GLU A 499 -59.56 25.49 -10.46
CA GLU A 499 -60.10 26.38 -9.39
C GLU A 499 -59.66 26.05 -7.95
N SER A 500 -58.75 26.80 -7.33
CA SER A 500 -58.76 28.20 -6.82
C SER A 500 -59.41 28.36 -5.44
N GLU A 501 -58.81 29.28 -4.64
CA GLU A 501 -59.26 29.83 -3.36
C GLU A 501 -58.95 28.95 -2.12
N SER A 502 -58.01 29.32 -1.26
CA SER A 502 -57.89 30.46 -0.32
C SER A 502 -58.58 30.23 1.01
N ASP A 503 -57.93 30.78 2.04
CA ASP A 503 -58.42 31.06 3.39
C ASP A 503 -58.57 29.87 4.34
N THR A 504 -58.30 29.95 5.63
CA THR A 504 -57.64 30.91 6.54
C THR A 504 -57.60 30.17 7.88
N ASP A 505 -56.56 30.44 8.66
CA ASP A 505 -56.55 30.67 10.10
C ASP A 505 -57.40 29.83 11.09
N ASP A 506 -56.69 29.53 12.18
CA ASP A 506 -57.08 29.82 13.55
C ASP A 506 -57.51 28.68 14.50
N ILE A 507 -56.57 28.40 15.41
CA ILE A 507 -56.67 28.65 16.86
C ILE A 507 -57.37 27.61 17.76
N ALA A 508 -56.54 27.19 18.73
CA ALA A 508 -56.83 26.99 20.17
C ALA A 508 -57.36 25.66 20.71
N THR A 509 -56.40 25.03 21.40
CA THR A 509 -56.39 24.74 22.84
C THR A 509 -56.93 23.42 23.38
N PRO A 510 -56.31 22.91 24.46
CA PRO A 510 -56.46 21.53 24.94
C PRO A 510 -57.30 21.45 26.22
N SER A 511 -57.77 20.25 26.55
CA SER A 511 -58.23 19.91 27.91
C SER A 511 -58.45 18.40 28.10
N PRO A 512 -58.50 17.90 29.36
CA PRO A 512 -57.63 16.80 29.81
C PRO A 512 -58.40 15.62 30.47
N GLY A 513 -57.69 14.57 30.89
CA GLY A 513 -58.17 13.67 31.94
C GLY A 513 -57.71 12.20 31.87
N SER A 514 -56.72 11.87 32.70
CA SER A 514 -56.42 10.69 33.56
C SER A 514 -57.39 9.46 33.60
N PRO A 515 -57.04 8.26 34.17
CA PRO A 515 -55.91 7.92 35.06
C PRO A 515 -55.20 6.53 34.89
N THR A 516 -54.01 6.48 35.51
CA THR A 516 -53.15 5.39 36.03
C THR A 516 -53.64 3.93 36.15
N THR A 517 -52.75 2.95 35.86
CA THR A 517 -52.17 1.98 36.84
C THR A 517 -50.99 1.16 36.25
N PRO A 518 -50.05 0.64 37.08
CA PRO A 518 -48.69 0.28 36.70
C PRO A 518 -48.48 -1.22 36.45
N ARG A 519 -47.48 -1.61 35.64
CA ARG A 519 -46.95 -2.98 35.64
C ARG A 519 -45.43 -3.06 35.41
N ALA A 520 -44.77 -3.53 36.46
CA ALA A 520 -43.62 -4.44 36.53
C ALA A 520 -42.43 -4.23 35.57
N ARG A 521 -41.33 -3.75 36.16
CA ARG A 521 -39.97 -4.01 35.68
C ARG A 521 -39.68 -5.51 35.76
N THR A 522 -39.44 -6.14 34.62
CA THR A 522 -38.72 -7.41 34.55
C THR A 522 -37.23 -7.11 34.43
N ASN A 523 -36.44 -7.67 35.34
CA ASN A 523 -34.98 -7.60 35.35
C ASN A 523 -34.44 -8.06 33.99
N GLY A 524 -33.80 -7.15 33.25
CA GLY A 524 -33.05 -7.48 32.05
C GLY A 524 -31.86 -8.36 32.42
N ALA A 525 -31.80 -9.56 31.85
CA ALA A 525 -30.55 -10.29 31.76
C ALA A 525 -29.60 -9.46 30.89
N PRO A 526 -28.30 -9.34 31.25
CA PRO A 526 -27.36 -8.62 30.42
C PRO A 526 -27.18 -9.38 29.10
N VAL A 527 -27.68 -8.78 28.02
CA VAL A 527 -27.36 -9.18 26.65
C VAL A 527 -26.01 -8.57 26.33
N PHE A 528 -25.00 -9.41 26.15
CA PHE A 528 -23.70 -9.00 25.64
C PHE A 528 -23.63 -9.36 24.16
N THR A 529 -23.77 -8.35 23.31
CA THR A 529 -23.39 -8.38 21.89
C THR A 529 -21.86 -8.31 21.82
N PHE A 530 -21.24 -9.30 21.19
CA PHE A 530 -19.87 -9.18 20.71
C PHE A 530 -19.92 -9.32 19.20
N THR A 531 -19.44 -8.29 18.53
CA THR A 531 -19.27 -8.20 17.10
C THR A 531 -17.92 -8.80 16.73
N ALA A 532 -17.83 -9.43 15.57
CA ALA A 532 -16.53 -9.69 14.94
C ALA A 532 -15.94 -8.38 14.36
N THR A 533 -16.72 -7.29 14.41
CA THR A 533 -16.34 -5.92 14.09
C THR A 533 -17.24 -4.94 14.86
N GLU A 534 -16.81 -4.37 16.01
CA GLU A 534 -17.21 -3.02 16.49
C GLU A 534 -17.03 -2.78 18.00
N GLU A 535 -16.54 -1.58 18.31
CA GLU A 535 -17.20 -0.68 19.26
C GLU A 535 -17.12 0.75 18.72
N LYS A 536 -18.23 1.32 18.22
CA LYS A 536 -18.64 2.70 18.55
C LYS A 536 -20.12 2.93 18.28
N ARG A 537 -20.81 3.33 19.34
CA ARG A 537 -22.23 3.67 19.36
C ARG A 537 -22.55 4.96 18.61
N GLU A 538 -23.78 4.97 18.09
CA GLU A 538 -24.66 6.11 17.78
C GLU A 538 -24.27 6.90 16.51
N ASP A 539 -24.64 6.36 15.33
CA ASP A 539 -25.55 7.04 14.37
C ASP A 539 -25.68 6.42 12.97
N GLU A 540 -25.11 5.24 12.67
CA GLU A 540 -25.17 4.70 11.29
C GLU A 540 -25.94 3.37 11.17
N GLN A 541 -26.96 3.39 10.31
CA GLN A 541 -28.00 2.38 10.15
C GLN A 541 -27.50 1.08 9.50
N ARG A 542 -27.55 0.01 10.29
CA ARG A 542 -27.92 -1.40 10.02
C ARG A 542 -27.73 -1.95 8.60
N GLU A 543 -26.86 -2.97 8.53
CA GLU A 543 -26.62 -3.93 7.43
C GLU A 543 -27.89 -4.40 6.73
#